data_AF-A0A3D1G730-F1
#
_entry.id   AF-A0A3D1G730-F1
#
_cell.length_a   1.000
_cell.length_b   1.000
_cell.length_c   1.000
_cell.angle_alpha   90.00
_cell.angle_beta   90.00
_cell.angle_gamma   90.00
#
_symmetry.space_group_name_H-M   'P 1'
#
loop_
_entity.id
_entity.type
_entity.pdbx_description
1 polymer ?
#
loop_
_entity_poly.entity_id
_entity_poly.type
_entity_poly.pdbx_seq_one_letter_code
_entity_poly.pdbx_strand_id
1 'polypeptide(L)' 'MTVTLLDRIFSTNQSPTALLILENGQIFEGQGFGAETINTGEVCFNTSMSGYQEIMTDPSYAG' A
#
# COMPACT_ATOMS: atom_id res chain seq x y z
N MET A 1 -23.42 29.07 1.74
CA MET A 1 -23.78 27.77 2.37
C MET A 1 -23.83 26.66 1.32
N THR A 2 -22.81 26.54 0.46
CA THR A 2 -22.83 25.51 -0.61
C THR A 2 -21.44 24.92 -0.90
N VAL A 3 -20.37 25.39 -0.23
CA VAL A 3 -19.00 24.92 -0.51
C VAL A 3 -18.47 23.96 0.57
N THR A 4 -18.96 24.08 1.81
CA THR A 4 -18.48 23.30 2.97
C THR A 4 -18.80 21.79 2.92
N LEU A 5 -19.68 21.35 2.03
CA LEU A 5 -20.08 19.94 1.93
C LEU A 5 -19.13 19.11 1.05
N LEU A 6 -18.39 19.73 0.11
CA LEU A 6 -17.34 19.05 -0.65
C LEU A 6 -16.05 18.90 0.17
N ASP A 7 -15.72 19.89 1.01
CA ASP A 7 -14.52 19.87 1.85
C ASP A 7 -14.55 18.72 2.89
N ARG A 8 -15.74 18.27 3.29
CA ARG A 8 -15.91 17.15 4.24
C ARG A 8 -15.78 15.76 3.61
N ILE A 9 -15.90 15.64 2.29
CA ILE A 9 -15.74 14.37 1.59
C ILE A 9 -14.26 14.12 1.26
N PHE A 10 -13.49 15.19 1.02
CA PHE A 10 -12.06 15.11 0.67
C PHE A 10 -11.15 15.59 1.81
N SER A 11 -11.35 15.10 3.03
CA SER A 11 -10.33 15.23 4.07
C SER A 11 -9.16 14.31 3.73
N THR A 12 -8.22 14.80 2.92
CA THR A 12 -6.99 14.07 2.55
C THR A 12 -5.91 14.14 3.63
N ASN A 13 -6.27 14.51 4.86
CA ASN A 13 -5.36 14.54 5.99
C ASN A 13 -5.22 13.14 6.62
N GLN A 14 -4.97 12.14 5.78
CA GLN A 14 -4.67 10.79 6.24
C GLN A 14 -3.18 10.73 6.56
N SER A 15 -2.85 10.73 7.85
CA SER A 15 -1.51 10.36 8.29
C SER A 15 -1.19 8.96 7.76
N PRO A 16 0.03 8.72 7.25
CA PRO A 16 0.38 7.39 6.75
C PRO A 16 0.21 6.36 7.86
N THR A 17 -0.45 5.26 7.52
CA THR A 17 -0.72 4.14 8.43
C THR A 17 0.18 2.94 8.15
N ALA A 18 0.92 2.97 7.05
CA ALA A 18 1.86 1.93 6.66
C ALA A 18 3.17 2.54 6.13
N LEU A 19 4.27 1.82 6.33
CA LEU A 19 5.61 2.19 5.89
C LEU A 19 6.25 0.98 5.19
N LEU A 20 6.82 1.20 4.00
CA LEU A 20 7.70 0.25 3.32
C LEU A 20 9.14 0.77 3.42
N ILE A 21 10.01 0.02 4.08
CA ILE A 21 11.41 0.38 4.32
C ILE A 21 12.29 -0.60 3.53
N LEU A 22 13.16 -0.06 2.68
CA LEU A 22 14.12 -0.83 1.91
C LEU A 22 15.49 -0.86 2.59
N GLU A 23 16.30 -1.89 2.30
CA GLU A 23 17.63 -2.04 2.90
C GLU A 23 18.58 -0.86 2.61
N ASN A 24 18.36 -0.17 1.49
CA ASN A 24 19.13 1.00 1.08
C ASN A 24 18.73 2.28 1.84
N GLY A 25 17.81 2.20 2.80
CA GLY A 25 17.33 3.31 3.61
C GLY A 25 16.20 4.12 2.97
N GLN A 26 15.69 3.71 1.80
CA GLN A 26 14.50 4.34 1.23
C GLN A 26 13.25 3.97 2.04
N ILE A 27 12.41 4.96 2.30
CA ILE A 27 11.16 4.82 3.04
C ILE A 27 10.02 5.32 2.15
N PHE A 28 9.01 4.49 1.98
CA PHE A 28 7.78 4.82 1.26
C PHE A 28 6.61 4.82 2.25
N GLU A 29 5.99 5.97 2.44
CA GLU A 29 4.83 6.15 3.32
C GLU A 29 3.53 5.92 2.54
N GLY A 30 2.59 5.19 3.13
CA GLY A 30 1.34 4.86 2.47
C GLY A 30 0.19 4.56 3.42
N GLN A 31 -0.94 4.16 2.85
CA GLN A 31 -2.13 3.75 3.59
C GLN A 31 -2.23 2.22 3.59
N GLY A 32 -2.26 1.62 4.78
CA GLY A 32 -2.50 0.19 4.94
C GLY A 32 -3.92 -0.18 4.53
N PHE A 33 -4.06 -1.24 3.73
CA PHE A 33 -5.34 -1.83 3.33
C PHE A 33 -5.48 -3.31 3.76
N GLY A 34 -4.37 -3.97 4.09
CA GLY A 34 -4.32 -5.36 4.54
C GLY A 34 -4.34 -5.51 6.07
N ALA A 35 -3.85 -6.65 6.54
CA ALA A 35 -3.68 -6.89 7.97
C ALA A 35 -2.62 -5.96 8.58
N GLU A 36 -2.89 -5.45 9.78
CA GLU A 36 -1.96 -4.62 10.55
C GLU A 36 -0.84 -5.51 11.14
N THR A 37 0.24 -5.68 10.39
CA THR A 37 1.40 -6.45 10.82
C THR A 37 2.70 -5.86 10.27
N ILE A 38 3.82 -6.24 10.87
CA ILE A 38 5.16 -5.95 10.36
C ILE A 38 5.69 -7.26 9.76
N ASN A 39 6.09 -7.22 8.49
CA ASN A 39 6.74 -8.34 7.82
C ASN A 39 7.96 -7.86 7.02
N THR A 40 8.90 -8.76 6.79
CA THR A 40 10.10 -8.51 5.98
C THR A 40 10.18 -9.54 4.87
N GLY A 41 10.50 -9.13 3.66
CA GLY A 41 10.60 -10.01 2.50
C GLY A 41 11.29 -9.32 1.33
N GLU A 42 11.40 -10.03 0.20
CA GLU A 42 11.93 -9.46 -1.04
C GLU A 42 10.86 -8.60 -1.72
N VAL A 43 11.23 -7.37 -2.09
CA VAL A 43 10.35 -6.49 -2.86
C VAL A 43 10.57 -6.73 -4.35
N CYS A 44 9.60 -7.39 -5.00
CA CYS A 44 9.59 -7.61 -6.44
C CYS A 44 8.53 -6.72 -7.13
N PHE A 45 8.74 -6.37 -8.40
CA PHE A 45 7.74 -5.69 -9.22
C PHE A 45 7.34 -6.55 -10.42
N ASN A 46 6.07 -6.50 -10.81
CA ASN A 46 5.55 -7.20 -11.99
C ASN A 46 4.88 -6.19 -12.92
N THR A 47 5.12 -6.31 -14.24
CA THR A 47 4.57 -5.41 -15.27
C THR A 47 3.18 -5.83 -15.78
N SER A 48 2.63 -6.92 -15.24
CA SER A 48 1.31 -7.42 -15.61
C SER A 48 0.22 -6.43 -15.20
N MET A 49 -0.70 -6.14 -16.12
CA MET A 49 -1.81 -5.21 -15.90
C MET A 49 -3.09 -5.91 -15.38
N SER A 50 -3.10 -7.25 -15.30
CA SER A 50 -4.23 -8.08 -14.85
C SER A 50 -3.73 -9.40 -14.21
N GLY A 51 -4.63 -10.19 -13.61
CA GLY A 51 -4.28 -11.48 -12.98
C GLY A 51 -3.66 -11.38 -11.58
N TYR A 52 -3.97 -10.30 -10.85
CA TYR A 52 -3.40 -10.04 -9.51
C TYR A 52 -3.75 -11.13 -8.49
N GLN A 53 -4.91 -11.78 -8.63
CA GLN A 53 -5.36 -12.79 -7.68
C GLN A 53 -4.51 -14.05 -7.79
N GLU A 54 -4.21 -14.49 -9.01
CA GLU A 54 -3.39 -15.66 -9.29
C GLU A 54 -1.95 -15.43 -8.86
N ILE A 55 -1.41 -14.22 -9.14
CA ILE A 55 -0.06 -13.83 -8.74
C ILE A 55 0.10 -13.82 -7.21
N MET A 56 -0.89 -13.30 -6.47
CA MET A 56 -0.83 -13.29 -4.99
C MET A 56 -0.85 -14.68 -4.36
N THR A 57 -1.35 -15.69 -5.07
CA THR A 57 -1.42 -17.08 -4.57
C THR A 57 -0.28 -17.96 -5.06
N ASP A 58 0.65 -17.43 -5.85
CA ASP A 58 1.75 -18.22 -6.39
C ASP A 58 2.77 -18.56 -5.28
N PRO A 59 3.12 -19.85 -5.08
CA PRO A 59 4.09 -20.28 -4.07
C PRO A 59 5.47 -19.60 -4.20
N SER A 60 5.81 -19.07 -5.37
CA SER A 60 7.07 -18.37 -5.62
C SER A 60 7.21 -17.06 -4.84
N TYR A 61 6.11 -16.51 -4.33
CA TYR A 61 6.08 -15.28 -3.52
C TYR A 61 6.00 -15.54 -2.00
N ALA A 62 6.29 -16.75 -1.52
CA ALA A 62 6.22 -17.11 -0.10
C ALA A 62 7.34 -16.50 0.79
N GLY A 63 7.95 -15.38 0.35
CA GLY A 63 9.00 -14.65 1.05
C GLY A 63 8.45 -13.64 2.06
#